data_AF-A0A2H0VZ99-F1
#
_entry.id   AF-A0A2H0VZ99-F1
#
_cell.length_a   1.000
_cell.length_b   1.000
_cell.length_c   1.000
_cell.angle_alpha   90.00
_cell.angle_beta   90.00
_cell.angle_gamma   90.00
#
_symmetry.space_group_name_H-M   'P 1'
#
loop_
_entity.id
_entity.type
_entity.pdbx_description
1 polymer ?
#
loop_
_entity_poly.entity_id
_entity_poly.type
_entity_poly.pdbx_seq_one_letter_code
_entity_poly.pdbx_strand_id
1 'polypeptide(L)'
;MVLNTKINFKQAILSTFAFFDMFDYPLSREEVEEYLYKLPLDEHQIELYLKNSAALSYSDGLYCLKGNEEAFFKMHERRKLAKKYWQRVNKFRKIFNIIPFIRLVAVANNLSYDNPTKKSDIDLVVVTKPGRMFIARTLLTIWIHLFGVRRHGQKIQGRFCLSFYLTEDNLNMDSIAFEHDIYLAYWLKTMQPVCGDYQTYIDLIDHNRRFLESFFATPINYQKRHYRTNRGWIRAIRRFQEKLLRNKFGDRIEEKLRSWQMKRMQQKLESFTENEGKEASIIISDKMLKFHNLDRRQYYKKRWIKKIQDIV
;
A
#
# COMPACT_ATOMS: atom_id res chain seq x y z
N MET A 1 8.91 -22.75 -15.91
CA MET A 1 9.47 -22.36 -17.23
C MET A 1 8.81 -21.08 -17.81
N VAL A 2 8.42 -20.07 -17.00
CA VAL A 2 7.83 -18.78 -17.49
C VAL A 2 8.48 -17.55 -16.84
N LEU A 3 9.71 -17.66 -16.35
CA LEU A 3 10.50 -16.50 -15.91
C LEU A 3 11.78 -16.42 -16.75
N ASN A 4 11.61 -16.56 -18.07
CA ASN A 4 12.69 -16.33 -19.03
C ASN A 4 13.05 -14.84 -18.98
N THR A 5 14.33 -14.51 -18.78
CA THR A 5 14.82 -13.15 -18.55
C THR A 5 14.70 -12.21 -19.75
N LYS A 6 14.36 -12.74 -20.93
CA LYS A 6 14.10 -11.96 -22.14
C LYS A 6 12.61 -12.00 -22.47
N ILE A 7 11.88 -10.97 -22.05
CA ILE A 7 10.53 -10.69 -22.55
C ILE A 7 10.60 -9.67 -23.68
N ASN A 8 9.65 -9.72 -24.62
CA ASN A 8 9.51 -8.70 -25.66
C ASN A 8 8.56 -7.56 -25.23
N PHE A 9 8.46 -6.49 -26.03
CA PHE A 9 7.62 -5.33 -25.70
C PHE A 9 6.14 -5.68 -25.51
N LYS A 10 5.60 -6.62 -26.30
CA LYS A 10 4.20 -7.07 -26.18
C LYS A 10 3.97 -7.76 -24.84
N GLN A 11 4.89 -8.65 -24.47
CA GLN A 11 4.86 -9.38 -23.20
C GLN A 11 4.97 -8.44 -22.01
N ALA A 12 5.81 -7.39 -22.08
CA ALA A 12 5.89 -6.36 -21.04
C ALA A 12 4.53 -5.67 -20.82
N ILE A 13 3.91 -5.17 -21.90
CA ILE A 13 2.62 -4.46 -21.82
C ILE A 13 1.51 -5.41 -21.35
N LEU A 14 1.39 -6.61 -21.92
CA LEU A 14 0.38 -7.58 -21.51
C LEU A 14 0.57 -8.07 -20.08
N SER A 15 1.81 -8.21 -19.60
CA SER A 15 2.09 -8.57 -18.21
C SER A 15 1.66 -7.47 -17.24
N THR A 16 1.82 -6.20 -17.62
CA THR A 16 1.28 -5.07 -16.85
C THR A 16 -0.24 -5.16 -16.80
N PHE A 17 -0.93 -5.29 -17.94
CA PHE A 17 -2.39 -5.43 -17.97
C PHE A 17 -2.88 -6.65 -17.19
N ALA A 18 -2.20 -7.79 -17.29
CA ALA A 18 -2.56 -9.01 -16.56
C ALA A 18 -2.58 -8.79 -15.04
N PHE A 19 -1.73 -7.90 -14.50
CA PHE A 19 -1.74 -7.60 -13.08
C PHE A 19 -3.01 -6.81 -12.69
N PHE A 20 -3.27 -5.71 -13.39
CA PHE A 20 -4.38 -4.81 -13.09
C PHE A 20 -5.75 -5.41 -13.43
N ASP A 21 -5.81 -6.30 -14.40
CA ASP A 21 -6.99 -7.10 -14.75
C ASP A 21 -7.49 -7.94 -13.57
N MET A 22 -6.60 -8.45 -12.71
CA MET A 22 -7.00 -9.18 -11.49
C MET A 22 -7.84 -8.35 -10.53
N PHE A 23 -7.81 -7.03 -10.67
CA PHE A 23 -8.51 -6.05 -9.85
C PHE A 23 -9.52 -5.22 -10.66
N ASP A 24 -9.90 -5.65 -11.86
CA ASP A 24 -10.74 -4.91 -12.83
C ASP A 24 -10.33 -3.44 -12.97
N TYR A 25 -9.03 -3.15 -13.04
CA TYR A 25 -8.52 -1.80 -13.19
C TYR A 25 -8.09 -1.55 -14.64
N PRO A 26 -8.89 -0.84 -15.44
CA PRO A 26 -8.46 -0.44 -16.77
C PRO A 26 -7.44 0.70 -16.64
N LEU A 27 -6.42 0.69 -17.50
CA LEU A 27 -5.29 1.62 -17.45
C LEU A 27 -5.41 2.71 -18.52
N SER A 28 -5.04 3.95 -18.18
CA SER A 28 -4.72 4.94 -19.20
C SER A 28 -3.35 4.67 -19.83
N ARG A 29 -3.03 5.36 -20.92
CA ARG A 29 -1.71 5.26 -21.57
C ARG A 29 -0.57 5.65 -20.62
N GLU A 30 -0.75 6.72 -19.85
CA GLU A 30 0.23 7.19 -18.85
C GLU A 30 0.41 6.17 -17.71
N GLU A 31 -0.66 5.48 -17.32
CA GLU A 31 -0.57 4.43 -16.31
C GLU A 31 0.12 3.17 -16.84
N VAL A 32 -0.04 2.84 -18.12
CA VAL A 32 0.73 1.76 -18.76
C VAL A 32 2.22 2.08 -18.72
N GLU A 33 2.60 3.31 -19.04
CA GLU A 33 4.00 3.77 -18.97
C GLU A 33 4.53 3.75 -17.53
N GLU A 34 3.80 4.36 -16.59
CA GLU A 34 4.20 4.40 -15.18
C GLU A 34 4.36 2.98 -14.62
N TYR A 35 3.44 2.07 -14.92
CA TYR A 35 3.38 0.72 -14.33
C TYR A 35 4.02 -0.38 -15.19
N LEU A 36 4.80 -0.02 -16.21
CA LEU A 36 5.33 -0.97 -17.18
C LEU A 36 6.26 -2.03 -16.56
N TYR A 37 5.98 -3.31 -16.81
CA TYR A 37 6.75 -4.44 -16.30
C TYR A 37 8.02 -4.70 -17.13
N LYS A 38 9.17 -4.78 -16.45
CA LYS A 38 10.51 -5.21 -16.92
C LYS A 38 11.22 -4.44 -18.04
N LEU A 39 10.52 -3.82 -18.98
CA LEU A 39 11.15 -3.13 -20.11
C LEU A 39 10.93 -1.62 -20.03
N PRO A 40 11.94 -0.78 -20.36
CA PRO A 40 11.70 0.62 -20.68
C PRO A 40 11.27 0.67 -22.15
N LEU A 41 9.99 0.96 -22.39
CA LEU A 41 9.48 1.20 -23.74
C LEU A 41 9.31 2.70 -23.94
N ASP A 42 9.58 3.17 -25.15
CA ASP A 42 9.26 4.56 -25.50
C ASP A 42 7.75 4.74 -25.69
N GLU A 43 7.30 6.00 -25.58
CA GLU A 43 5.88 6.36 -25.70
C GLU A 43 5.27 5.86 -27.02
N HIS A 44 6.01 5.93 -28.12
CA HIS A 44 5.54 5.51 -29.43
C HIS A 44 5.32 4.00 -29.51
N GLN A 45 6.20 3.18 -28.94
CA GLN A 45 6.03 1.73 -28.85
C GLN A 45 4.78 1.35 -28.04
N ILE A 46 4.56 2.03 -26.90
CA ILE A 46 3.37 1.82 -26.07
C ILE A 46 2.13 2.18 -26.87
N GLU A 47 2.07 3.39 -27.44
CA GLU A 47 0.90 3.83 -28.21
C GLU A 47 0.59 2.95 -29.40
N LEU A 48 1.62 2.55 -30.17
CA LEU A 48 1.46 1.67 -31.33
C LEU A 48 0.84 0.34 -30.91
N TYR A 49 1.29 -0.25 -29.80
CA TYR A 49 0.73 -1.50 -29.31
C TYR A 49 -0.70 -1.32 -28.78
N LEU A 50 -0.96 -0.28 -27.99
CA LEU A 50 -2.29 0.01 -27.44
C LEU A 50 -3.35 0.20 -28.54
N LYS A 51 -2.99 0.87 -29.64
CA LYS A 51 -3.90 1.14 -30.77
C LYS A 51 -4.21 -0.09 -31.63
N ASN A 52 -3.27 -1.03 -31.76
CA ASN A 52 -3.34 -2.11 -32.75
C ASN A 52 -3.50 -3.52 -32.14
N SER A 53 -3.45 -3.66 -30.81
CA SER A 53 -3.52 -4.97 -30.16
C SER A 53 -4.94 -5.54 -30.13
N ALA A 54 -5.14 -6.69 -30.77
CA ALA A 54 -6.40 -7.44 -30.69
C ALA A 54 -6.68 -8.05 -29.30
N ALA A 55 -5.69 -8.06 -28.41
CA ALA A 55 -5.81 -8.54 -27.04
C ALA A 55 -6.34 -7.47 -26.06
N LEU A 56 -6.45 -6.21 -26.52
CA LEU A 56 -6.91 -5.10 -25.71
C LEU A 56 -8.25 -4.56 -26.21
N SER A 57 -9.08 -4.15 -25.26
CA SER A 57 -10.29 -3.38 -25.51
C SER A 57 -10.04 -1.94 -25.06
N TYR A 58 -10.69 -0.98 -25.73
CA TYR A 58 -10.50 0.45 -25.50
C TYR A 58 -11.86 1.14 -25.28
N SER A 59 -11.92 2.03 -24.30
CA SER A 59 -13.07 2.90 -24.06
C SER A 59 -12.65 4.15 -23.27
N ASP A 60 -13.08 5.34 -23.72
CA ASP A 60 -12.90 6.62 -23.02
C ASP A 60 -11.46 6.89 -22.50
N GLY A 61 -10.45 6.66 -23.33
CA GLY A 61 -9.05 6.88 -22.98
C GLY A 61 -8.43 5.80 -22.07
N LEU A 62 -9.15 4.70 -21.83
CA LEU A 62 -8.73 3.59 -20.99
C LEU A 62 -8.66 2.30 -21.80
N TYR A 63 -7.77 1.41 -21.36
CA TYR A 63 -7.54 0.10 -21.96
C TYR A 63 -7.70 -1.01 -20.91
N CYS A 64 -8.23 -2.16 -21.33
CA CYS A 64 -8.22 -3.38 -20.52
C CYS A 64 -7.95 -4.60 -21.41
N LEU A 65 -7.74 -5.78 -20.81
CA LEU A 65 -7.70 -7.02 -21.57
C LEU A 65 -9.08 -7.33 -22.14
N LYS A 66 -9.11 -7.82 -23.37
CA LYS A 66 -10.34 -8.27 -24.03
C LYS A 66 -11.08 -9.30 -23.17
N GLY A 67 -12.39 -9.14 -23.04
CA GLY A 67 -13.25 -9.93 -22.16
C GLY A 67 -13.41 -9.36 -20.74
N ASN A 68 -12.74 -8.27 -20.40
CA ASN A 68 -12.94 -7.53 -19.13
C ASN A 68 -13.47 -6.11 -19.36
N GLU A 69 -14.30 -5.91 -20.38
CA GLU A 69 -14.89 -4.61 -20.73
C GLU A 69 -15.82 -4.08 -19.62
N GLU A 70 -16.35 -4.97 -18.76
CA GLU A 70 -17.12 -4.60 -17.57
C GLU A 70 -16.32 -3.67 -16.63
N ALA A 71 -14.98 -3.76 -16.66
CA ALA A 71 -14.09 -2.91 -15.89
C ALA A 71 -14.26 -1.41 -16.20
N PHE A 72 -14.58 -1.05 -17.46
CA PHE A 72 -14.83 0.34 -17.85
C PHE A 72 -16.02 0.93 -17.11
N PHE A 73 -17.12 0.16 -17.01
CA PHE A 73 -18.33 0.60 -16.31
C PHE A 73 -18.11 0.68 -14.79
N LYS A 74 -17.38 -0.30 -14.22
CA LYS A 74 -17.02 -0.31 -12.79
C LYS A 74 -16.18 0.91 -12.41
N MET A 75 -15.29 1.36 -13.31
CA MET A 75 -14.34 2.44 -13.02
C MET A 75 -15.02 3.74 -12.60
N HIS A 76 -16.17 4.09 -13.17
CA HIS A 76 -16.91 5.30 -12.77
C HIS A 76 -17.37 5.24 -11.30
N GLU A 77 -17.89 4.09 -10.86
CA GLU A 77 -18.26 3.87 -9.46
C GLU A 77 -17.03 3.92 -8.54
N ARG A 78 -15.94 3.25 -8.95
CA ARG A 78 -14.70 3.16 -8.16
C ARG A 78 -14.03 4.52 -7.98
N ARG A 79 -13.97 5.35 -9.02
CA ARG A 79 -13.47 6.74 -8.93
C ARG A 79 -14.32 7.60 -7.99
N LYS A 80 -15.65 7.48 -8.05
CA LYS A 80 -16.56 8.16 -7.09
C LYS A 80 -16.27 7.72 -5.65
N LEU A 81 -16.04 6.42 -5.43
CA LEU A 81 -15.71 5.87 -4.12
C LEU A 81 -14.32 6.30 -3.63
N ALA A 82 -13.32 6.28 -4.50
CA ALA A 82 -11.97 6.76 -4.24
C ALA A 82 -11.99 8.21 -3.78
N LYS A 83 -12.73 9.09 -4.48
CA LYS A 83 -12.91 10.49 -4.09
C LYS A 83 -13.46 10.61 -2.66
N LYS A 84 -14.47 9.83 -2.31
CA LYS A 84 -15.05 9.81 -0.95
C LYS A 84 -14.02 9.34 0.10
N TYR A 85 -13.24 8.31 -0.21
CA TYR A 85 -12.24 7.78 0.72
C TYR A 85 -11.07 8.74 0.89
N TRP A 86 -10.59 9.37 -0.18
CA TRP A 86 -9.57 10.42 -0.12
C TRP A 86 -10.04 11.67 0.62
N GLN A 87 -11.31 12.08 0.47
CA GLN A 87 -11.89 13.14 1.30
C GLN A 87 -11.82 12.78 2.79
N ARG A 88 -12.09 11.52 3.14
CA ARG A 88 -11.95 11.03 4.51
C ARG A 88 -10.50 11.01 4.97
N VAL A 89 -9.56 10.50 4.19
CA VAL A 89 -8.11 10.56 4.48
C VAL A 89 -7.69 12.01 4.76
N ASN A 90 -8.08 12.94 3.89
CA ASN A 90 -7.78 14.37 4.03
C ASN A 90 -8.38 15.00 5.29
N LYS A 91 -9.62 14.63 5.65
CA LYS A 91 -10.27 15.09 6.88
C LYS A 91 -9.48 14.66 8.13
N PHE A 92 -8.99 13.42 8.16
CA PHE A 92 -8.29 12.84 9.30
C PHE A 92 -6.78 13.09 9.32
N ARG A 93 -6.21 13.63 8.24
CA ARG A 93 -4.79 13.98 8.13
C ARG A 93 -4.27 14.84 9.28
N LYS A 94 -5.08 15.77 9.82
CA LYS A 94 -4.68 16.59 10.96
C LYS A 94 -4.41 15.75 12.21
N ILE A 95 -5.22 14.71 12.46
CA ILE A 95 -5.05 13.80 13.59
C ILE A 95 -3.75 13.02 13.42
N PHE A 96 -3.50 12.46 12.24
CA PHE A 96 -2.27 11.73 11.93
C PHE A 96 -1.02 12.56 12.24
N ASN A 97 -1.06 13.85 11.92
CA ASN A 97 0.07 14.76 12.11
C ASN A 97 0.29 15.27 13.54
N ILE A 98 -0.74 15.23 14.38
CA ILE A 98 -0.63 15.66 15.78
C ILE A 98 0.01 14.56 16.64
N ILE A 99 -0.16 13.30 16.26
CA ILE A 99 0.32 12.16 17.03
C ILE A 99 1.86 12.18 17.06
N PRO A 100 2.48 12.13 18.27
CA PRO A 100 3.92 12.14 18.42
C PRO A 100 4.53 10.87 17.81
N PHE A 101 5.77 11.00 17.36
CA PHE A 101 6.59 9.89 16.84
C PHE A 101 6.12 9.27 15.52
N ILE A 102 4.95 9.65 14.98
CA ILE A 102 4.62 9.36 13.58
C ILE A 102 5.48 10.22 12.66
N ARG A 103 6.17 9.54 11.74
CA ARG A 103 7.11 10.12 10.79
C ARG A 103 6.52 10.14 9.39
N LEU A 104 5.80 9.09 9.00
CA LEU A 104 5.05 9.03 7.76
C LEU A 104 3.70 8.34 7.98
N VAL A 105 2.66 8.85 7.31
CA VAL A 105 1.45 8.07 7.02
C VAL A 105 1.26 8.05 5.51
N ALA A 106 1.17 6.85 4.96
CA ALA A 106 0.87 6.58 3.57
C ALA A 106 -0.37 5.70 3.44
N VAL A 107 -0.98 5.71 2.25
CA VAL A 107 -2.09 4.86 1.85
C VAL A 107 -1.59 3.89 0.80
N ALA A 108 -1.92 2.61 0.96
CA ALA A 108 -1.54 1.55 0.05
C ALA A 108 -2.77 0.75 -0.45
N ASN A 109 -2.53 -0.35 -1.16
CA ASN A 109 -3.58 -1.18 -1.78
C ASN A 109 -4.48 -0.39 -2.74
N ASN A 110 -5.71 -0.86 -2.95
CA ASN A 110 -6.64 -0.39 -3.97
C ASN A 110 -6.92 1.12 -3.96
N LEU A 111 -6.90 1.79 -2.81
CA LEU A 111 -7.14 3.23 -2.76
C LEU A 111 -5.95 4.04 -3.30
N SER A 112 -4.73 3.52 -3.20
CA SER A 112 -3.52 4.22 -3.61
C SER A 112 -3.47 4.55 -5.11
N TYR A 113 -4.16 3.74 -5.93
CA TYR A 113 -4.38 3.94 -7.37
C TYR A 113 -5.88 4.08 -7.71
N ASP A 114 -6.68 4.66 -6.81
CA ASP A 114 -8.08 5.04 -7.04
C ASP A 114 -9.06 3.93 -7.47
N ASN A 115 -8.80 2.69 -7.07
CA ASN A 115 -9.60 1.52 -7.42
C ASN A 115 -10.31 0.81 -6.25
N PRO A 116 -10.84 1.49 -5.20
CA PRO A 116 -11.51 0.81 -4.11
C PRO A 116 -12.85 0.20 -4.56
N THR A 117 -13.25 -0.88 -3.90
CA THR A 117 -14.58 -1.49 -4.04
C THR A 117 -15.48 -1.08 -2.89
N LYS A 118 -16.79 -1.30 -3.01
CA LYS A 118 -17.76 -1.08 -1.90
C LYS A 118 -17.39 -1.81 -0.60
N LYS A 119 -16.57 -2.88 -0.66
CA LYS A 119 -16.14 -3.63 0.53
C LYS A 119 -14.77 -3.18 1.06
N SER A 120 -14.08 -2.30 0.34
CA SER A 120 -12.75 -1.82 0.70
C SER A 120 -12.76 -0.94 1.94
N ASP A 121 -11.72 -1.11 2.76
CA ASP A 121 -11.28 -0.19 3.78
C ASP A 121 -10.18 0.74 3.25
N ILE A 122 -9.54 1.49 4.14
CA ILE A 122 -8.45 2.41 3.85
C ILE A 122 -7.21 1.91 4.58
N ASP A 123 -6.31 1.25 3.86
CA ASP A 123 -5.08 0.68 4.41
C ASP A 123 -4.03 1.75 4.65
N LEU A 124 -3.70 1.98 5.92
CA LEU A 124 -2.65 2.90 6.32
C LEU A 124 -1.34 2.16 6.55
N VAL A 125 -0.26 2.72 5.99
CA VAL A 125 1.14 2.36 6.27
C VAL A 125 1.71 3.48 7.14
N VAL A 126 2.12 3.14 8.36
CA VAL A 126 2.57 4.13 9.34
C VAL A 126 4.04 3.89 9.70
N VAL A 127 4.91 4.85 9.35
CA VAL A 127 6.30 4.84 9.80
C VAL A 127 6.42 5.64 11.08
N THR A 128 7.10 5.06 12.07
CA THR A 128 7.29 5.65 13.39
C THR A 128 8.77 5.80 13.74
N LYS A 129 9.08 6.69 14.68
CA LYS A 129 10.41 6.76 15.26
C LYS A 129 10.77 5.42 15.94
N PRO A 130 12.02 4.93 15.82
CA PRO A 130 12.46 3.72 16.52
C PRO A 130 12.21 3.79 18.03
N GLY A 131 11.74 2.69 18.61
CA GLY A 131 11.43 2.58 20.04
C GLY A 131 10.24 3.42 20.53
N ARG A 132 9.36 3.89 19.63
CA ARG A 132 8.15 4.68 19.98
C ARG A 132 6.88 4.23 19.25
N MET A 133 6.94 3.07 18.61
CA MET A 133 5.85 2.56 17.78
C MET A 133 4.58 2.32 18.59
N PHE A 134 4.71 1.79 19.82
CA PHE A 134 3.57 1.36 20.61
C PHE A 134 2.80 2.55 21.20
N ILE A 135 3.47 3.62 21.62
CA ILE A 135 2.83 4.91 21.94
C ILE A 135 2.11 5.47 20.71
N ALA A 136 2.82 5.59 19.58
CA ALA A 136 2.26 6.18 18.36
C ALA A 136 1.01 5.43 17.88
N ARG A 137 1.09 4.10 17.82
CA ARG A 137 -0.01 3.20 17.46
C ARG A 137 -1.18 3.29 18.42
N THR A 138 -0.93 3.40 19.73
CA THR A 138 -1.98 3.54 20.75
C THR A 138 -2.74 4.84 20.58
N LEU A 139 -2.03 5.96 20.47
CA LEU A 139 -2.66 7.28 20.28
C LEU A 139 -3.43 7.34 18.96
N LEU A 140 -2.85 6.84 17.87
CA LEU A 140 -3.54 6.76 16.58
C LEU A 140 -4.82 5.94 16.70
N THR A 141 -4.71 4.75 17.28
CA THR A 141 -5.83 3.84 17.53
C THR A 141 -6.95 4.51 18.31
N ILE A 142 -6.63 5.16 19.43
CA ILE A 142 -7.62 5.81 20.30
C ILE A 142 -8.35 6.89 19.50
N TRP A 143 -7.63 7.81 18.85
CA TRP A 143 -8.25 8.89 18.11
C TRP A 143 -9.16 8.39 16.98
N ILE A 144 -8.69 7.48 16.13
CA ILE A 144 -9.53 6.99 15.02
C ILE A 144 -10.70 6.12 15.52
N HIS A 145 -10.58 5.48 16.69
CA HIS A 145 -11.66 4.73 17.29
C HIS A 145 -12.73 5.65 17.87
N LEU A 146 -12.33 6.69 18.61
CA LEU A 146 -13.23 7.72 19.16
C LEU A 146 -14.04 8.42 18.06
N PHE A 147 -13.43 8.71 16.93
CA PHE A 147 -14.14 9.28 15.78
C PHE A 147 -14.96 8.25 14.96
N GLY A 148 -15.03 6.99 15.40
CA GLY A 148 -15.84 5.95 14.77
C GLY A 148 -15.36 5.50 13.38
N VAL A 149 -14.14 5.88 12.97
CA VAL A 149 -13.59 5.64 11.62
C VAL A 149 -12.58 4.49 11.58
N ARG A 150 -12.34 3.80 12.69
CA ARG A 150 -11.51 2.60 12.74
C ARG A 150 -12.24 1.35 12.22
N ARG A 151 -11.57 0.55 11.40
CA ARG A 151 -12.01 -0.79 11.01
C ARG A 151 -12.03 -1.73 12.22
N HIS A 152 -13.16 -2.38 12.48
CA HIS A 152 -13.30 -3.42 13.51
C HIS A 152 -14.55 -4.29 13.28
N GLY A 153 -14.44 -5.60 13.55
CA GLY A 153 -15.54 -6.54 13.30
C GLY A 153 -16.10 -6.41 11.87
N GLN A 154 -17.43 -6.30 11.76
CA GLN A 154 -18.12 -6.11 10.48
C GLN A 154 -18.05 -4.68 9.92
N LYS A 155 -17.50 -3.74 10.69
CA LYS A 155 -17.37 -2.35 10.28
C LYS A 155 -16.06 -2.15 9.51
N ILE A 156 -16.11 -2.39 8.20
CA ILE A 156 -14.93 -2.38 7.29
C ILE A 156 -14.98 -1.20 6.31
N GLN A 157 -16.08 -1.08 5.57
CA GLN A 157 -16.20 -0.16 4.43
C GLN A 157 -15.77 1.29 4.74
N GLY A 158 -14.78 1.78 3.98
CA GLY A 158 -14.29 3.17 4.04
C GLY A 158 -13.72 3.59 5.40
N ARG A 159 -13.30 2.63 6.22
CA ARG A 159 -12.69 2.87 7.54
C ARG A 159 -11.18 2.65 7.49
N PHE A 160 -10.46 3.27 8.41
CA PHE A 160 -9.01 3.12 8.49
C PHE A 160 -8.62 1.77 9.07
N CYS A 161 -7.82 1.03 8.33
CA CYS A 161 -7.13 -0.17 8.77
C CYS A 161 -5.76 0.21 9.31
N LEU A 162 -5.49 -0.20 10.55
CA LEU A 162 -4.22 0.02 11.24
C LEU A 162 -3.42 -1.28 11.29
N SER A 163 -3.23 -1.89 10.13
CA SER A 163 -2.63 -3.22 10.00
C SER A 163 -1.11 -3.18 9.74
N PHE A 164 -0.55 -2.04 9.31
CA PHE A 164 0.85 -1.98 8.89
C PHE A 164 1.61 -0.82 9.56
N TYR A 165 2.60 -1.17 10.37
CA TYR A 165 3.52 -0.25 11.03
C TYR A 165 4.96 -0.69 10.81
N LEU A 166 5.85 0.27 10.68
CA LEU A 166 7.29 0.05 10.64
C LEU A 166 8.04 1.21 11.31
N THR A 167 9.30 1.00 11.66
CA THR A 167 10.18 2.04 12.21
C THR A 167 11.09 2.62 11.13
N GLU A 168 11.58 3.85 11.33
CA GLU A 168 12.55 4.51 10.42
C GLU A 168 13.84 3.70 10.21
N ASP A 169 14.23 2.86 11.18
CA ASP A 169 15.39 1.97 11.09
C ASP A 169 15.07 0.59 10.48
N ASN A 170 13.88 0.42 9.89
CA ASN A 170 13.41 -0.84 9.30
C ASN A 170 12.49 -0.61 8.08
N LEU A 171 12.94 0.26 7.16
CA LEU A 171 12.18 0.64 5.95
C LEU A 171 12.25 -0.40 4.82
N ASN A 172 13.27 -1.24 4.81
CA ASN A 172 13.43 -2.28 3.80
C ASN A 172 12.40 -3.42 4.00
N MET A 173 11.75 -3.83 2.92
CA MET A 173 10.67 -4.84 2.90
C MET A 173 11.15 -6.24 2.50
N ASP A 174 12.45 -6.47 2.32
CA ASP A 174 12.99 -7.78 1.91
C ASP A 174 12.61 -8.87 2.91
N SER A 175 12.56 -8.52 4.21
CA SER A 175 12.11 -9.43 5.28
C SER A 175 10.69 -9.98 5.11
N ILE A 176 9.85 -9.31 4.31
CA ILE A 176 8.45 -9.71 4.07
C ILE A 176 8.19 -10.11 2.61
N ALA A 177 9.13 -9.83 1.72
CA ALA A 177 9.07 -10.21 0.33
C ALA A 177 9.31 -11.71 0.18
N PHE A 178 8.68 -12.32 -0.82
CA PHE A 178 9.07 -13.63 -1.31
C PHE A 178 9.57 -13.50 -2.75
N GLU A 179 10.14 -14.57 -3.28
CA GLU A 179 10.68 -14.59 -4.62
C GLU A 179 9.66 -14.08 -5.64
N HIS A 180 10.04 -13.03 -6.39
CA HIS A 180 9.23 -12.44 -7.45
C HIS A 180 7.81 -12.04 -6.99
N ASP A 181 7.71 -11.37 -5.84
CA ASP A 181 6.46 -10.82 -5.30
C ASP A 181 5.97 -9.57 -6.07
N ILE A 182 5.31 -9.82 -7.21
CA ILE A 182 4.73 -8.79 -8.08
C ILE A 182 3.69 -7.92 -7.35
N TYR A 183 2.99 -8.49 -6.36
CA TYR A 183 2.00 -7.73 -5.59
C TYR A 183 2.68 -6.69 -4.71
N LEU A 184 3.72 -7.09 -3.95
CA LEU A 184 4.49 -6.14 -3.14
C LEU A 184 5.18 -5.08 -3.99
N ALA A 185 5.65 -5.44 -5.19
CA ALA A 185 6.26 -4.50 -6.13
C ALA A 185 5.30 -3.38 -6.53
N TYR A 186 4.08 -3.71 -6.99
CA TYR A 186 3.06 -2.70 -7.27
C TYR A 186 2.55 -2.00 -6.02
N TRP A 187 2.44 -2.71 -4.90
CA TRP A 187 2.03 -2.13 -3.62
C TRP A 187 2.94 -0.99 -3.17
N LEU A 188 4.26 -1.16 -3.32
CA LEU A 188 5.25 -0.12 -3.07
C LEU A 188 5.18 0.99 -4.13
N LYS A 189 5.10 0.60 -5.42
CA LYS A 189 5.10 1.55 -6.54
C LYS A 189 3.91 2.51 -6.52
N THR A 190 2.72 2.02 -6.18
CA THR A 190 1.49 2.85 -6.15
C THR A 190 1.29 3.56 -4.82
N MET A 191 2.09 3.27 -3.79
CA MET A 191 1.90 3.81 -2.43
C MET A 191 1.89 5.34 -2.42
N GLN A 192 0.84 5.92 -1.83
CA GLN A 192 0.65 7.37 -1.78
C GLN A 192 0.96 7.93 -0.38
N PRO A 193 2.02 8.73 -0.22
CA PRO A 193 2.26 9.44 1.04
C PRO A 193 1.16 10.49 1.25
N VAL A 194 0.66 10.61 2.48
CA VAL A 194 -0.43 11.53 2.83
C VAL A 194 0.08 12.70 3.68
N CYS A 195 0.89 12.39 4.69
CA CYS A 195 1.43 13.37 5.61
C CYS A 195 2.62 12.83 6.41
N GLY A 196 3.26 13.72 7.16
CA GLY A 196 4.51 13.43 7.85
C GLY A 196 5.69 14.08 7.13
N ASP A 197 6.88 13.53 7.35
CA ASP A 197 8.08 13.90 6.63
C ASP A 197 8.09 13.22 5.26
N TYR A 198 8.26 14.03 4.20
CA TYR A 198 8.35 13.49 2.85
C TYR A 198 9.66 12.72 2.65
N GLN A 199 10.73 13.11 3.36
CA GLN A 199 12.00 12.41 3.28
C GLN A 199 11.87 10.95 3.74
N THR A 200 11.12 10.69 4.81
CA THR A 200 10.85 9.31 5.26
C THR A 200 10.15 8.46 4.19
N TYR A 201 9.33 9.06 3.33
CA TYR A 201 8.73 8.35 2.19
C TYR A 201 9.76 8.08 1.09
N ILE A 202 10.60 9.06 0.77
CA ILE A 202 11.71 8.89 -0.18
C ILE A 202 12.62 7.76 0.29
N ASP A 203 13.06 7.81 1.56
CA ASP A 203 13.88 6.79 2.18
C ASP A 203 13.21 5.41 2.11
N LEU A 204 11.89 5.33 2.36
CA LEU A 204 11.15 4.08 2.23
C LEU A 204 11.23 3.50 0.83
N ILE A 205 11.05 4.31 -0.21
CA ILE A 205 11.14 3.86 -1.60
C ILE A 205 12.59 3.48 -1.94
N ASP A 206 13.57 4.27 -1.51
CA ASP A 206 14.99 4.06 -1.82
C ASP A 206 15.57 2.80 -1.17
N HIS A 207 15.18 2.49 0.08
CA HIS A 207 15.56 1.24 0.74
C HIS A 207 15.01 -0.01 0.02
N ASN A 208 13.99 0.16 -0.83
CA ASN A 208 13.37 -0.89 -1.63
C ASN A 208 13.66 -0.76 -3.13
N ARG A 209 14.56 0.16 -3.53
CA ARG A 209 14.85 0.48 -4.93
C ARG A 209 15.33 -0.72 -5.71
N ARG A 210 16.30 -1.47 -5.17
CA ARG A 210 16.82 -2.70 -5.80
C ARG A 210 15.72 -3.74 -6.03
N PHE A 211 14.81 -3.90 -5.06
CA PHE A 211 13.66 -4.78 -5.21
C PHE A 211 12.76 -4.30 -6.35
N LEU A 212 12.41 -3.02 -6.39
CA LEU A 212 11.56 -2.42 -7.43
C LEU A 212 12.16 -2.50 -8.84
N GLU A 213 13.46 -2.23 -8.98
CA GLU A 213 14.20 -2.32 -10.25
C GLU A 213 14.24 -3.74 -10.80
N SER A 214 14.03 -4.76 -9.95
CA SER A 214 13.88 -6.13 -10.42
C SER A 214 12.54 -6.39 -11.13
N PHE A 215 11.54 -5.50 -11.01
CA PHE A 215 10.23 -5.59 -11.68
C PHE A 215 10.00 -4.49 -12.71
N PHE A 216 10.58 -3.32 -12.52
CA PHE A 216 10.32 -2.13 -13.34
C PHE A 216 11.63 -1.56 -13.86
N ALA A 217 11.75 -1.45 -15.18
CA ALA A 217 12.88 -0.75 -15.80
C ALA A 217 12.58 0.73 -16.04
N THR A 218 11.32 1.16 -15.89
CA THR A 218 10.96 2.58 -15.87
C THR A 218 11.43 3.24 -14.58
N PRO A 219 11.77 4.55 -14.61
CA PRO A 219 12.17 5.27 -13.41
C PRO A 219 11.16 5.10 -12.28
N ILE A 220 11.64 4.80 -11.07
CA ILE A 220 10.79 4.73 -9.88
C ILE A 220 10.47 6.15 -9.43
N ASN A 221 9.28 6.64 -9.82
CA ASN A 221 8.80 7.97 -9.50
C ASN A 221 8.28 8.07 -8.06
N TYR A 222 8.71 9.10 -7.32
CA TYR A 222 8.18 9.37 -5.99
C TYR A 222 6.76 9.94 -6.07
N GLN A 223 5.82 9.28 -5.39
CA GLN A 223 4.43 9.71 -5.37
C GLN A 223 4.26 10.95 -4.48
N LYS A 224 3.42 11.91 -4.91
CA LYS A 224 3.10 13.11 -4.13
C LYS A 224 1.65 13.60 -4.24
N ARG A 225 0.80 12.89 -4.99
CA ARG A 225 -0.56 13.36 -5.36
C ARG A 225 -1.38 13.77 -4.14
N HIS A 226 -1.35 12.94 -3.09
CA HIS A 226 -2.09 13.16 -1.85
C HIS A 226 -1.25 13.70 -0.69
N TYR A 227 0.05 13.92 -0.89
CA TYR A 227 0.92 14.44 0.16
C TYR A 227 0.60 15.90 0.46
N ARG A 228 0.51 16.24 1.74
CA ARG A 228 0.40 17.64 2.17
C ARG A 228 1.24 17.86 3.42
N THR A 229 1.94 18.99 3.44
CA THR A 229 2.80 19.40 4.55
C THR A 229 2.00 19.79 5.79
N ASN A 230 2.69 19.74 6.92
CA ASN A 230 2.10 20.02 8.23
C ASN A 230 2.10 21.54 8.47
N ARG A 231 0.97 22.07 8.95
CA ARG A 231 0.90 23.46 9.45
C ARG A 231 1.89 23.64 10.61
N GLY A 232 2.49 24.83 10.73
CA GLY A 232 3.50 25.14 11.74
C GLY A 232 3.09 24.77 13.17
N TRP A 233 1.89 25.15 13.58
CA TRP A 233 1.37 24.87 14.93
C TRP A 233 1.17 23.36 15.20
N ILE A 234 0.75 22.57 14.20
CA ILE A 234 0.64 21.10 14.34
C ILE A 234 2.02 20.49 14.61
N ARG A 235 3.05 20.96 13.89
CA ARG A 235 4.43 20.53 14.13
C ARG A 235 4.89 20.91 15.54
N ALA A 236 4.51 22.09 16.04
CA ALA A 236 4.84 22.53 17.39
C ALA A 236 4.19 21.64 18.45
N ILE A 237 2.88 21.33 18.33
CA ILE A 237 2.17 20.43 19.24
C ILE A 237 2.80 19.02 19.23
N ARG A 238 3.14 18.50 18.05
CA ARG A 238 3.83 17.21 17.93
C ARG A 238 5.19 17.23 18.64
N ARG A 239 6.01 18.26 18.39
CA ARG A 239 7.35 18.43 19.01
C ARG A 239 7.26 18.56 20.53
N PHE A 240 6.25 19.28 21.05
CA PHE A 240 6.04 19.41 22.49
C PHE A 240 5.70 18.05 23.13
N GLN A 241 4.75 17.31 22.55
CA GLN A 241 4.43 15.95 23.01
C GLN A 241 5.65 15.01 22.94
N GLU A 242 6.41 15.06 21.85
CA GLU A 242 7.66 14.28 21.73
C GLU A 242 8.68 14.67 22.81
N LYS A 243 8.82 15.97 23.14
CA LYS A 243 9.72 16.43 24.21
C LYS A 243 9.30 15.88 25.57
N LEU A 244 8.01 15.89 25.88
CA LEU A 244 7.47 15.34 27.13
C LEU A 244 7.66 13.82 27.24
N LEU A 245 7.59 13.11 26.12
CA LEU A 245 7.62 11.64 26.05
C LEU A 245 8.98 11.06 25.65
N ARG A 246 10.03 11.89 25.48
CA ARG A 246 11.39 11.40 25.14
C ARG A 246 12.21 10.99 26.36
N ASN A 247 11.74 11.29 27.56
CA ASN A 247 12.44 11.00 28.82
C ASN A 247 12.14 9.57 29.32
N LYS A 248 12.74 9.20 30.47
CA LYS A 248 12.54 7.89 31.13
C LYS A 248 11.08 7.58 31.44
N PHE A 249 10.24 8.59 31.63
CA PHE A 249 8.80 8.38 31.83
C PHE A 249 8.13 7.90 30.55
N GLY A 250 8.44 8.52 29.41
CA GLY A 250 8.01 8.04 28.10
C GLY A 250 8.51 6.63 27.77
N ASP A 251 9.74 6.28 28.17
CA ASP A 251 10.29 4.93 28.01
C ASP A 251 9.49 3.89 28.80
N ARG A 252 9.11 4.21 30.04
CA ARG A 252 8.24 3.35 30.86
C ARG A 252 6.85 3.19 30.25
N ILE A 253 6.28 4.24 29.67
CA ILE A 253 4.99 4.16 28.97
C ILE A 253 5.11 3.26 27.75
N GLU A 254 6.14 3.46 26.92
CA GLU A 254 6.39 2.63 25.73
C GLU A 254 6.48 1.16 26.13
N GLU A 255 7.29 0.81 27.14
CA GLU A 255 7.47 -0.59 27.55
C GLU A 255 6.18 -1.22 28.07
N LYS A 256 5.39 -0.48 28.85
CA LYS A 256 4.07 -0.94 29.31
C LYS A 256 3.12 -1.18 28.14
N LEU A 257 3.03 -0.24 27.20
CA LEU A 257 2.16 -0.35 26.02
C LEU A 257 2.63 -1.44 25.07
N ARG A 258 3.95 -1.60 24.90
CA ARG A 258 4.59 -2.68 24.16
C ARG A 258 4.17 -4.02 24.75
N SER A 259 4.46 -4.26 26.03
CA SER A 259 4.14 -5.51 26.71
C SER A 259 2.65 -5.85 26.59
N TRP A 260 1.76 -4.88 26.82
CA TRP A 260 0.32 -5.06 26.68
C TRP A 260 -0.12 -5.39 25.24
N GLN A 261 0.34 -4.61 24.25
CA GLN A 261 -0.03 -4.84 22.86
C GLN A 261 0.53 -6.17 22.35
N MET A 262 1.80 -6.48 22.64
CA MET A 262 2.45 -7.72 22.23
C MET A 262 1.69 -8.93 22.76
N LYS A 263 1.36 -8.94 24.07
CA LYS A 263 0.54 -10.00 24.67
C LYS A 263 -0.81 -10.15 23.97
N ARG A 264 -1.52 -9.05 23.73
CA ARG A 264 -2.83 -9.08 23.06
C ARG A 264 -2.74 -9.57 21.62
N MET A 265 -1.68 -9.20 20.90
CA MET A 265 -1.48 -9.60 19.50
C MET A 265 -1.09 -11.08 19.40
N GLN A 266 -0.27 -11.56 20.34
CA GLN A 266 0.12 -12.95 20.45
C GLN A 266 -1.07 -13.87 20.78
N GLN A 267 -1.88 -13.51 21.77
CA GLN A 267 -3.13 -14.23 22.09
C GLN A 267 -4.08 -14.31 20.90
N LYS A 268 -4.18 -13.21 20.14
CA LYS A 268 -4.97 -13.19 18.92
C LYS A 268 -4.38 -14.15 17.88
N LEU A 269 -3.07 -14.13 17.65
CA LEU A 269 -2.38 -15.03 16.72
C LEU A 269 -2.61 -16.51 17.07
N GLU A 270 -2.50 -16.87 18.34
CA GLU A 270 -2.77 -18.24 18.84
C GLU A 270 -4.20 -18.68 18.49
N SER A 271 -5.19 -17.85 18.82
CA SER A 271 -6.60 -18.14 18.49
C SER A 271 -6.89 -18.26 16.99
N PHE A 272 -6.12 -17.57 16.12
CA PHE A 272 -6.25 -17.70 14.67
C PHE A 272 -5.62 -18.99 14.17
N THR A 273 -4.44 -19.35 14.69
CA THR A 273 -3.71 -20.54 14.24
C THR A 273 -4.46 -21.83 14.58
N GLU A 274 -5.23 -21.83 15.67
CA GLU A 274 -6.08 -22.95 16.07
C GLU A 274 -7.35 -23.11 15.20
N ASN A 275 -7.86 -22.03 14.59
CA ASN A 275 -9.18 -22.02 13.93
C ASN A 275 -9.15 -21.77 12.40
N GLU A 276 -8.14 -21.09 11.86
CA GLU A 276 -8.03 -20.70 10.45
C GLU A 276 -6.58 -20.90 9.97
N GLY A 277 -6.36 -21.97 9.20
CA GLY A 277 -5.02 -22.51 8.90
C GLY A 277 -4.05 -21.59 8.14
N LYS A 278 -2.74 -21.80 8.40
CA LYS A 278 -1.48 -21.64 7.63
C LYS A 278 -1.24 -20.46 6.64
N GLU A 279 -2.19 -19.58 6.35
CA GLU A 279 -2.04 -18.52 5.31
C GLU A 279 -2.00 -17.08 5.86
N ALA A 280 -1.98 -16.91 7.18
CA ALA A 280 -1.82 -15.59 7.80
C ALA A 280 -0.36 -15.09 7.68
N SER A 281 -0.17 -13.84 7.24
CA SER A 281 1.13 -13.15 7.33
C SER A 281 1.04 -12.11 8.42
N ILE A 282 1.32 -12.58 9.64
CA ILE A 282 1.36 -11.77 10.84
C ILE A 282 2.82 -11.62 11.26
N ILE A 283 3.28 -10.37 11.33
CA ILE A 283 4.61 -10.03 11.84
C ILE A 283 4.41 -9.15 13.05
N ILE A 284 4.99 -9.58 14.16
CA ILE A 284 4.89 -8.90 15.44
C ILE A 284 6.32 -8.73 15.97
N SER A 285 6.85 -7.52 15.85
CA SER A 285 8.17 -7.15 16.37
C SER A 285 8.18 -5.69 16.78
N ASP A 286 9.27 -5.28 17.45
CA ASP A 286 9.47 -3.88 17.85
C ASP A 286 9.77 -2.94 16.67
N LYS A 287 10.05 -3.50 15.49
CA LYS A 287 10.42 -2.77 14.26
C LYS A 287 9.38 -2.84 13.16
N MET A 288 8.49 -3.83 13.19
CA MET A 288 7.42 -4.00 12.23
C MET A 288 6.22 -4.70 12.85
N LEU A 289 5.04 -4.15 12.59
CA LEU A 289 3.76 -4.81 12.86
C LEU A 289 2.98 -4.94 11.54
N LYS A 290 2.70 -6.18 11.13
CA LYS A 290 1.89 -6.50 9.96
C LYS A 290 0.77 -7.44 10.40
N PHE A 291 -0.49 -7.05 10.16
CA PHE A 291 -1.66 -7.86 10.52
C PHE A 291 -2.50 -8.17 9.28
N HIS A 292 -2.13 -9.20 8.54
CA HIS A 292 -2.95 -9.73 7.46
C HIS A 292 -3.40 -11.14 7.83
N ASN A 293 -4.69 -11.26 8.16
CA ASN A 293 -5.30 -12.54 8.50
C ASN A 293 -5.25 -13.55 7.34
N LEU A 294 -5.14 -13.05 6.10
CA LEU A 294 -5.01 -13.88 4.91
C LEU A 294 -4.07 -13.17 3.91
N ASP A 295 -2.86 -13.70 3.75
CA ASP A 295 -1.89 -13.16 2.79
C ASP A 295 -2.08 -13.78 1.40
N ARG A 296 -2.85 -13.07 0.57
CA ARG A 296 -3.17 -13.52 -0.80
C ARG A 296 -2.08 -13.24 -1.83
N ARG A 297 -0.91 -12.72 -1.44
CA ARG A 297 0.13 -12.33 -2.41
C ARG A 297 0.62 -13.51 -3.25
N GLN A 298 0.80 -14.69 -2.65
CA GLN A 298 1.15 -15.89 -3.42
C GLN A 298 0.04 -16.32 -4.40
N TYR A 299 -1.23 -16.21 -3.98
CA TYR A 299 -2.37 -16.45 -4.85
C TYR A 299 -2.38 -15.47 -6.04
N TYR A 300 -2.15 -14.18 -5.79
CA TYR A 300 -2.07 -13.17 -6.85
C TYR A 300 -0.91 -13.41 -7.81
N LYS A 301 0.27 -13.81 -7.32
CA LYS A 301 1.39 -14.21 -8.19
C LYS A 301 1.01 -15.38 -9.11
N LYS A 302 0.42 -16.44 -8.56
CA LYS A 302 -0.01 -17.62 -9.35
C LYS A 302 -1.07 -17.25 -10.39
N ARG A 303 -2.06 -16.44 -10.00
CA ARG A 303 -3.11 -15.94 -10.91
C ARG A 303 -2.53 -15.07 -12.01
N TRP A 304 -1.58 -14.20 -11.70
CA TRP A 304 -0.91 -13.34 -12.66
C TRP A 304 -0.11 -14.14 -13.69
N ILE A 305 0.69 -15.13 -13.25
CA ILE A 305 1.44 -16.02 -14.16
C ILE A 305 0.49 -16.76 -15.10
N LYS A 306 -0.60 -17.33 -14.56
CA LYS A 306 -1.61 -18.02 -15.38
C LYS A 306 -2.22 -17.06 -16.41
N LYS A 307 -2.62 -15.86 -15.99
CA LYS A 307 -3.21 -14.86 -16.89
C LYS A 307 -2.25 -14.49 -18.03
N ILE A 308 -0.95 -14.36 -17.75
CA ILE A 308 0.06 -14.11 -18.79
C ILE A 308 0.13 -15.28 -19.78
N GLN A 309 0.14 -16.52 -19.30
CA GLN A 309 0.16 -17.71 -20.17
C GLN A 309 -1.08 -17.81 -21.07
N ASP A 310 -2.22 -17.30 -20.61
CA ASP A 310 -3.48 -17.33 -21.37
C ASP A 310 -3.55 -16.25 -22.47
N ILE A 311 -2.74 -15.19 -22.41
CA ILE A 311 -2.85 -14.01 -23.30
C ILE A 311 -1.61 -13.76 -24.18
N VAL A 312 -0.47 -14.38 -23.87
CA VAL A 312 0.81 -14.26 -24.61
C VAL A 312 0.96 -15.42 -25.58
#